data_AF-A0A2D6YUK7-F1
#
_entry.id   AF-A0A2D6YUK7-F1
#
_cell.length_a   1.000
_cell.length_b   1.000
_cell.length_c   1.000
_cell.angle_alpha   90.00
_cell.angle_beta   90.00
_cell.angle_gamma   90.00
#
_symmetry.space_group_name_H-M   'P 1'
#
loop_
_entity.id
_entity.type
_entity.pdbx_description
1 polymer ?
#
loop_
_entity_poly.entity_id
_entity_poly.type
_entity_poly.pdbx_seq_one_letter_code
_entity_poly.pdbx_strand_id
1 'polypeptide(L)'
;MEQVVPAAAAHGVTLDASVCVSEVERGRPAPDMLLECVSRLGLRPERWVVFDDTPVGIEAAVMPGRGVSLCGNTCVRDTAETAALSDAYRAGTHERAVEVFAKVGAGGTLTSVAALELEDPR
;
A
#
# COMPACT_ATOMS: atom_id res chain seq x y z
N MET A 1 8.96 3.61 -14.46
CA MET A 1 9.72 3.54 -13.18
C MET A 1 10.94 4.46 -13.14
N GLU A 2 11.53 4.81 -14.29
CA GLU A 2 12.72 5.69 -14.44
C GLU A 2 12.63 7.05 -13.75
N GLN A 3 11.43 7.60 -13.55
CA GLN A 3 11.24 8.88 -12.84
C GLN A 3 10.90 8.70 -11.36
N VAL A 4 10.14 7.65 -11.02
CA VAL A 4 9.60 7.43 -9.68
C VAL A 4 10.66 6.95 -8.71
N VAL A 5 11.51 6.00 -9.13
CA VAL A 5 12.58 5.47 -8.25
C VAL A 5 13.61 6.54 -7.87
N PRO A 6 14.15 7.35 -8.81
CA PRO A 6 15.04 8.44 -8.43
C PRO A 6 14.37 9.51 -7.55
N ALA A 7 13.11 9.84 -7.80
CA ALA A 7 12.37 10.78 -6.96
C ALA A 7 12.19 10.23 -5.54
N ALA A 8 11.83 8.95 -5.38
CA ALA A 8 11.72 8.29 -4.10
C ALA A 8 13.07 8.27 -3.35
N ALA A 9 14.17 7.97 -4.06
CA ALA A 9 15.52 7.99 -3.49
C ALA A 9 15.94 9.38 -2.98
N ALA A 10 15.54 10.46 -3.67
CA ALA A 10 15.76 11.83 -3.21
C ALA A 10 15.03 12.15 -1.88
N HIS A 11 13.99 11.38 -1.55
CA HIS A 11 13.28 11.42 -0.27
C HIS A 11 13.73 10.34 0.72
N GLY A 12 14.86 9.68 0.47
CA GLY A 12 15.45 8.67 1.37
C GLY A 12 14.78 7.29 1.29
N VAL A 13 13.97 7.03 0.26
CA VAL A 13 13.33 5.72 0.04
C VAL A 13 14.11 4.93 -1.00
N THR A 14 14.72 3.82 -0.58
CA THR A 14 15.37 2.86 -1.46
C THR A 14 14.48 1.64 -1.64
N LEU A 15 14.41 1.12 -2.87
CA LEU A 15 13.61 -0.06 -3.20
C LEU A 15 14.53 -1.14 -3.76
N ASP A 16 14.45 -2.34 -3.21
CA ASP A 16 15.19 -3.50 -3.72
C ASP A 16 14.60 -4.04 -5.03
N ALA A 17 13.28 -3.86 -5.22
CA ALA A 17 12.58 -4.18 -6.46
C ALA A 17 11.40 -3.22 -6.69
N SER A 18 11.07 -3.04 -7.96
CA SER A 18 9.94 -2.22 -8.39
C SER A 18 9.38 -2.78 -9.69
N VAL A 19 8.05 -2.82 -9.82
CA VAL A 19 7.35 -3.35 -11.01
C VAL A 19 6.22 -2.38 -11.40
N CYS A 20 6.18 -1.99 -12.67
CA CYS A 20 5.09 -1.23 -13.29
C CYS A 20 4.15 -2.15 -14.07
N VAL A 21 2.93 -1.68 -14.32
CA VAL A 21 1.94 -2.41 -15.16
C VAL A 21 2.46 -2.72 -16.57
N SER A 22 3.36 -1.90 -17.11
CA SER A 22 3.98 -2.13 -18.42
C SER A 22 4.93 -3.32 -18.47
N GLU A 23 5.27 -3.91 -17.32
CA GLU A 23 6.21 -5.02 -17.19
C GLU A 23 5.51 -6.37 -17.01
N VAL A 24 4.17 -6.38 -16.96
CA VAL A 24 3.36 -7.59 -16.78
C VAL A 24 2.19 -7.61 -17.75
N GLU A 25 1.58 -8.79 -17.93
CA GLU A 25 0.45 -8.95 -18.85
C GLU A 25 -0.83 -8.28 -18.32
N ARG A 26 -1.08 -8.37 -17.01
CA ARG A 26 -2.32 -7.87 -16.38
C ARG A 26 -2.00 -6.98 -15.20
N GLY A 27 -2.60 -5.79 -15.18
CA GLY A 27 -2.55 -4.89 -14.02
C GLY A 27 -3.54 -5.29 -12.91
N ARG A 28 -3.48 -4.56 -11.79
CA ARG A 28 -4.47 -4.68 -10.69
C ARG A 28 -5.91 -4.62 -11.25
N PRO A 29 -6.84 -5.50 -10.81
CA PRO A 29 -6.74 -6.36 -9.63
C PRO A 29 -6.07 -7.72 -9.88
N ALA A 30 -5.46 -7.97 -11.04
CA ALA A 30 -4.68 -9.19 -11.23
C ALA A 30 -3.40 -9.15 -10.35
N PRO A 31 -2.94 -10.31 -9.83
CA PRO A 31 -1.80 -10.39 -8.91
C PRO A 31 -0.43 -10.25 -9.60
N ASP A 32 -0.40 -10.21 -10.93
CA ASP A 32 0.82 -10.37 -11.76
C ASP A 32 1.93 -9.39 -11.36
N MET A 33 1.60 -8.12 -11.09
CA MET A 33 2.58 -7.12 -10.63
C MET A 33 3.24 -7.50 -9.29
N LEU A 34 2.46 -8.05 -8.35
CA LEU A 34 2.94 -8.42 -7.02
C LEU A 34 3.77 -9.70 -7.09
N LEU A 35 3.33 -10.68 -7.87
CA LEU A 35 4.06 -11.93 -8.08
C LEU A 35 5.41 -11.69 -8.77
N GLU A 36 5.45 -10.80 -9.76
CA GLU A 36 6.70 -10.40 -10.41
C GLU A 36 7.63 -9.67 -9.41
N CYS A 37 7.10 -8.82 -8.53
CA CYS A 37 7.91 -8.14 -7.51
C CYS A 37 8.51 -9.14 -6.51
N VAL A 38 7.70 -10.09 -6.02
CA VAL A 38 8.15 -11.18 -5.13
C VAL A 38 9.22 -12.04 -5.81
N SER A 39 9.04 -12.35 -7.10
CA SER A 39 10.00 -13.08 -7.92
C SER A 39 11.35 -12.36 -8.01
N ARG A 40 11.35 -11.05 -8.31
CA ARG A 40 12.57 -10.22 -8.37
C ARG A 40 13.32 -10.15 -7.04
N LEU A 41 12.59 -10.19 -5.93
CA LEU A 41 13.16 -10.21 -4.57
C LEU A 41 13.66 -11.60 -4.15
N GLY A 42 13.44 -12.65 -4.95
CA GLY A 42 13.80 -14.03 -4.59
C GLY A 42 13.02 -14.57 -3.40
N LEU A 43 11.85 -13.98 -3.09
CA LEU A 43 11.00 -14.37 -1.97
C LEU A 43 9.99 -15.43 -2.40
N ARG A 44 9.44 -16.16 -1.41
CA ARG A 44 8.34 -17.08 -1.66
C ARG A 44 6.99 -16.40 -1.41
N PRO A 45 5.94 -16.72 -2.16
CA PRO A 45 4.67 -16.03 -2.10
C PRO A 45 3.89 -16.24 -0.79
N GLU A 46 4.39 -17.03 0.16
CA GLU A 46 3.68 -17.29 1.42
C GLU A 46 4.15 -16.39 2.58
N ARG A 47 5.13 -15.49 2.39
CA ARG A 47 5.69 -14.63 3.47
C ARG A 47 5.91 -13.18 3.07
N TRP A 48 4.84 -12.48 2.74
CA TRP A 48 4.85 -11.04 2.48
C TRP A 48 3.50 -10.43 2.79
N VAL A 49 3.46 -9.11 2.94
CA VAL A 49 2.26 -8.32 3.20
C VAL A 49 2.20 -7.17 2.20
N VAL A 50 1.01 -6.92 1.66
CA VAL A 50 0.74 -5.73 0.83
C VAL A 50 0.23 -4.62 1.71
N PHE A 51 0.70 -3.40 1.45
CA PHE A 51 0.05 -2.18 1.91
C PHE A 51 -0.42 -1.39 0.69
N ASP A 52 -1.72 -1.11 0.59
CA ASP A 52 -2.28 -0.37 -0.54
C ASP A 52 -3.40 0.57 -0.07
N ASP A 53 -3.52 1.73 -0.72
CA ASP A 53 -4.53 2.75 -0.45
C ASP A 53 -5.72 2.65 -1.43
N THR A 54 -5.78 1.61 -2.26
CA THR A 54 -6.85 1.37 -3.21
C THR A 54 -7.46 -0.03 -3.07
N PRO A 55 -8.79 -0.19 -3.26
CA PRO A 55 -9.42 -1.51 -3.17
C PRO A 55 -8.84 -2.51 -4.17
N VAL A 56 -8.62 -2.09 -5.42
CA VAL A 56 -8.04 -2.95 -6.48
C VAL A 56 -6.62 -3.43 -6.18
N GLY A 57 -5.86 -2.70 -5.37
CA GLY A 57 -4.54 -3.13 -4.92
C GLY A 57 -4.58 -4.15 -3.80
N ILE A 58 -5.57 -4.04 -2.91
CA ILE A 58 -5.85 -5.09 -1.93
C ILE A 58 -6.35 -6.36 -2.64
N GLU A 59 -7.25 -6.24 -3.61
CA GLU A 59 -7.77 -7.38 -4.40
C GLU A 59 -6.66 -8.13 -5.16
N ALA A 60 -5.61 -7.43 -5.58
CA ALA A 60 -4.48 -8.04 -6.26
C ALA A 60 -3.63 -8.93 -5.34
N ALA A 61 -3.74 -8.77 -4.02
CA ALA A 61 -2.96 -9.55 -3.08
C ALA A 61 -3.43 -11.01 -3.06
N VAL A 62 -2.49 -11.96 -3.19
CA VAL A 62 -2.79 -13.40 -3.11
C VAL A 62 -2.99 -13.89 -1.66
N MET A 63 -2.54 -13.08 -0.70
CA MET A 63 -2.74 -13.23 0.74
C MET A 63 -3.46 -11.97 1.25
N PRO A 64 -4.16 -12.02 2.40
CA PRO A 64 -4.85 -10.85 2.93
C PRO A 64 -3.93 -9.63 3.04
N GLY A 65 -4.15 -8.62 2.19
CA GLY A 65 -3.43 -7.35 2.20
C GLY A 65 -3.84 -6.46 3.37
N ARG A 66 -3.16 -5.32 3.55
CA ARG A 66 -3.51 -4.29 4.53
C ARG A 66 -3.83 -2.98 3.82
N GLY A 67 -4.99 -2.40 4.13
CA GLY A 67 -5.38 -1.09 3.61
C GLY A 67 -4.64 0.06 4.28
N VAL A 68 -4.50 1.20 3.59
CA VAL A 68 -4.01 2.46 4.18
C VAL A 68 -4.96 3.62 3.86
N SER A 69 -5.43 4.36 4.88
CA SER A 69 -6.62 5.22 4.76
C SER A 69 -6.42 6.73 4.88
N LEU A 70 -5.37 7.22 5.54
CA LEU A 70 -5.13 8.67 5.73
C LEU A 70 -3.91 9.14 4.91
N CYS A 71 -3.65 8.46 3.80
CA CYS A 71 -2.65 8.84 2.82
C CYS A 71 -3.13 8.48 1.40
N GLY A 72 -2.58 9.14 0.39
CA GLY A 72 -2.87 8.82 -1.01
C GLY A 72 -4.36 8.96 -1.36
N ASN A 73 -4.92 7.98 -2.05
CA ASN A 73 -6.24 8.02 -2.70
C ASN A 73 -7.42 8.08 -1.72
N THR A 74 -7.21 7.70 -0.46
CA THR A 74 -8.27 7.69 0.57
C THR A 74 -8.41 9.03 1.29
N CYS A 75 -7.38 9.88 1.29
CA CYS A 75 -7.40 11.21 1.91
C CYS A 75 -7.35 12.35 0.88
N VAL A 76 -6.70 12.14 -0.28
CA VAL A 76 -6.48 13.08 -1.40
C VAL A 76 -6.02 14.46 -0.92
N ARG A 77 -5.05 14.46 -0.01
CA ARG A 77 -4.48 15.63 0.66
C ARG A 77 -3.02 15.36 0.99
N ASP A 78 -2.24 16.43 1.14
CA ASP A 78 -0.90 16.29 1.66
C ASP A 78 -0.89 16.04 3.19
N THR A 79 0.29 15.80 3.74
CA THR A 79 0.48 15.50 5.16
C THR A 79 0.03 16.65 6.07
N ALA A 80 0.33 17.90 5.70
CA ALA A 80 0.02 19.07 6.51
C ALA A 80 -1.49 19.36 6.50
N GLU A 81 -2.11 19.27 5.33
CA GLU A 81 -3.55 19.37 5.16
C GLU A 81 -4.28 18.28 5.96
N THR A 82 -3.79 17.04 5.90
CA THR A 82 -4.38 15.92 6.65
C THR A 82 -4.26 16.11 8.17
N ALA A 83 -3.14 16.66 8.63
CA ALA A 83 -2.92 17.00 10.04
C ALA A 83 -3.84 18.13 10.52
N ALA A 84 -4.16 19.09 9.65
CA ALA A 84 -5.04 20.23 9.95
C ALA A 84 -6.54 19.85 10.04
N LEU A 85 -6.94 18.65 9.58
CA LEU A 85 -8.31 18.17 9.70
C LEU A 85 -8.71 17.98 11.18
N SER A 86 -10.02 17.96 11.44
CA SER A 86 -10.51 17.60 12.76
C SER A 86 -10.31 16.11 13.02
N ASP A 87 -10.17 15.74 14.30
CA ASP A 87 -10.12 14.33 14.72
C ASP A 87 -11.34 13.55 14.22
N ALA A 88 -12.53 14.15 14.31
CA ALA A 88 -13.76 13.55 13.84
C ALA A 88 -13.74 13.26 12.32
N TYR A 89 -13.17 14.16 11.53
CA TYR A 89 -13.07 13.95 10.08
C TYR A 89 -12.07 12.84 9.73
N ARG A 90 -10.91 12.81 10.41
CA ARG A 90 -9.92 11.73 10.24
C ARG A 90 -10.50 10.39 10.65
N ALA A 91 -11.15 10.31 11.81
CA ALA A 91 -11.79 9.10 12.30
C ALA A 91 -12.85 8.59 11.31
N GLY A 92 -13.78 9.44 10.88
CA GLY A 92 -14.80 9.04 9.92
C GLY A 92 -14.23 8.63 8.55
N THR A 93 -13.09 9.20 8.14
CA THR A 93 -12.40 8.78 6.90
C THR A 93 -11.74 7.42 7.05
N HIS A 94 -11.09 7.19 8.20
CA HIS A 94 -10.52 5.90 8.52
C HIS A 94 -11.59 4.80 8.61
N GLU A 95 -12.71 5.05 9.31
CA GLU A 95 -13.84 4.11 9.42
C GLU A 95 -14.39 3.71 8.05
N ARG A 96 -14.64 4.70 7.17
CA ARG A 96 -15.09 4.44 5.79
C ARG A 96 -14.09 3.58 5.01
N ALA A 97 -12.79 3.84 5.16
CA ALA A 97 -11.76 3.06 4.49
C ALA A 97 -11.69 1.62 5.03
N VAL A 98 -11.81 1.42 6.35
CA VAL A 98 -11.90 0.09 6.97
C VAL A 98 -13.04 -0.71 6.37
N GLU A 99 -14.23 -0.12 6.26
CA GLU A 99 -15.39 -0.78 5.66
C GLU A 99 -15.18 -1.15 4.18
N VAL A 100 -14.55 -0.27 3.41
CA VAL A 100 -14.27 -0.51 1.99
C VAL A 100 -13.22 -1.62 1.83
N PHE A 101 -12.12 -1.56 2.57
CA PHE A 101 -11.02 -2.52 2.46
C PHE A 101 -11.41 -3.90 3.01
N ALA A 102 -12.24 -3.97 4.04
CA ALA A 102 -12.77 -5.24 4.54
C ALA A 102 -13.57 -6.01 3.48
N LYS A 103 -14.34 -5.31 2.62
CA LYS A 103 -15.13 -5.93 1.54
C LYS A 103 -14.28 -6.59 0.46
N VAL A 104 -13.03 -6.15 0.32
CA VAL A 104 -12.07 -6.68 -0.66
C VAL A 104 -11.01 -7.59 -0.03
N GLY A 105 -11.23 -8.02 1.22
CA GLY A 105 -10.40 -9.03 1.88
C GLY A 105 -9.17 -8.50 2.61
N ALA A 106 -9.11 -7.21 2.95
CA ALA A 106 -8.02 -6.70 3.79
C ALA A 106 -8.04 -7.34 5.18
N GLY A 107 -6.88 -7.80 5.66
CA GLY A 107 -6.69 -8.32 7.02
C GLY A 107 -6.60 -7.21 8.10
N GLY A 108 -6.66 -5.95 7.68
CA GLY A 108 -6.65 -4.78 8.56
C GLY A 108 -6.42 -3.48 7.78
N THR A 109 -6.55 -2.34 8.44
CA THR A 109 -6.31 -1.03 7.84
C THR A 109 -5.51 -0.15 8.79
N LEU A 110 -4.45 0.47 8.27
CA LEU A 110 -3.64 1.45 8.99
C LEU A 110 -4.04 2.87 8.57
N THR A 111 -3.88 3.84 9.47
CA THR A 111 -4.00 5.25 9.10
C THR A 111 -2.86 5.69 8.18
N SER A 112 -1.65 5.20 8.46
CA SER A 112 -0.43 5.41 7.67
C SER A 112 0.51 4.22 7.86
N VAL A 113 1.40 3.97 6.89
CA VAL A 113 2.50 3.00 7.06
C VAL A 113 3.46 3.42 8.19
N ALA A 114 3.48 4.68 8.60
CA ALA A 114 4.25 5.15 9.76
C ALA A 114 3.73 4.60 11.10
N ALA A 115 2.50 4.08 11.14
CA ALA A 115 1.93 3.39 12.30
C ALA A 115 2.33 1.91 12.36
N LEU A 116 3.12 1.42 11.39
CA LEU A 116 3.60 0.05 11.39
C LEU A 116 4.70 -0.10 12.45
N GLU A 117 4.41 -0.91 13.47
CA GLU A 117 5.44 -1.38 14.38
C GLU A 117 6.13 -2.59 13.74
N LEU A 118 7.38 -2.40 13.29
CA LEU A 118 8.24 -3.49 12.87
C LEU A 118 8.95 -4.03 14.11
N GLU A 119 8.67 -5.28 14.47
CA GLU A 119 9.57 -6.01 15.37
C GLU A 119 10.92 -6.19 14.65
N ASP A 120 12.02 -5.96 15.37
CA ASP A 120 13.39 -6.08 14.86
C ASP A 120 13.57 -7.42 14.11
N PRO A 121 13.77 -7.38 12.78
CA PRO A 121 13.93 -8.59 11.98
C PRO A 121 15.37 -9.09 12.16
N ARG A 122 15.61 -9.77 13.29
CA ARG A 122 16.80 -10.59 13.51
C ARG A 122 16.78 -11.83 12.64
#